data_AF-A0A1X2HSJ6-F1
#
_entry.id   AF-A0A1X2HSJ6-F1
#
_cell.length_a   1.000
_cell.length_b   1.000
_cell.length_c   1.000
_cell.angle_alpha   90.00
_cell.angle_beta   90.00
_cell.angle_gamma   90.00
#
_symmetry.space_group_name_H-M   'P 1'
#
loop_
_entity.id
_entity.type
_entity.pdbx_description
1 polymer ?
#
loop_
_entity_poly.entity_id
_entity_poly.type
_entity_poly.pdbx_seq_one_letter_code
_entity_poly.pdbx_strand_id
1 'polypeptide(L)'
;MPACPICLSEDPLAARVSRCGHVFCLPCILHYFDLAEENTRIRACPVCGDAITAAEDLKLVKKTEHHVAVRLQEPVNLVLMHRPAGSMFAMPTTAKALPQQDGFIPTDRTPMALTYARFMLASPDYMTAEYTQNASELTEAMTQLSLPEDNEELVSITSGLKHIEIERAQPPLMKRRRPGRNDINGDRRDLGGVDYYYFQAADGQLVFLHPQQIRILRHEFGDYRFFPERLISKVTYMEDRTLDEVYRKRYKYLGHLPVGSGVTFVKVDLSGTVSEEVLAAFPEANDMPHEEKDDTVVKDDEADEDEIYALSRRSSSDDERVMSRDESFAGTRTTNIEEMDEDELLAYVMRLSEAEQ
;
A
#
# COMPACT_ATOMS: atom_id res chain seq x y z
N MET A 1 -12.70 -9.90 -1.36
CA MET A 1 -12.74 -9.53 -2.80
C MET A 1 -14.18 -9.22 -3.16
N PRO A 2 -14.50 -8.22 -4.01
CA PRO A 2 -15.88 -8.01 -4.44
C PRO A 2 -16.35 -9.17 -5.34
N ALA A 3 -17.64 -9.49 -5.27
CA ALA A 3 -18.29 -10.44 -6.16
C ALA A 3 -18.20 -9.98 -7.62
N CYS A 4 -18.21 -10.93 -8.56
CA CYS A 4 -18.23 -10.58 -9.97
C CYS A 4 -19.59 -9.96 -10.34
N PRO A 5 -19.65 -8.74 -10.89
CA PRO A 5 -20.93 -8.08 -11.19
C PRO A 5 -21.67 -8.69 -12.41
N ILE A 6 -21.03 -9.58 -13.16
CA ILE A 6 -21.63 -10.23 -14.34
C ILE A 6 -22.34 -11.53 -13.93
N CYS A 7 -21.64 -12.46 -13.26
CA CYS A 7 -22.21 -13.73 -12.84
C CYS A 7 -22.72 -13.75 -11.38
N LEU A 8 -22.48 -12.67 -10.62
CA LEU A 8 -22.85 -12.53 -9.21
C LEU A 8 -22.20 -13.55 -8.26
N SER A 9 -21.21 -14.32 -8.73
CA SER A 9 -20.41 -15.21 -7.88
C SER A 9 -19.60 -14.38 -6.87
N GLU A 10 -19.66 -14.79 -5.60
CA GLU A 10 -18.88 -14.20 -4.51
C GLU A 10 -17.37 -14.37 -4.72
N ASP A 11 -16.97 -15.41 -5.46
CA ASP A 11 -15.57 -15.66 -5.81
C ASP A 11 -15.35 -15.58 -7.32
N PRO A 12 -14.74 -14.49 -7.84
CA PRO A 12 -14.48 -14.34 -9.27
C PRO A 12 -13.41 -15.31 -9.78
N LEU A 13 -13.76 -16.10 -10.80
CA LEU A 13 -12.85 -17.07 -11.43
C LEU A 13 -11.76 -16.40 -12.26
N ALA A 14 -10.49 -16.73 -11.99
CA ALA A 14 -9.32 -16.19 -12.68
C ALA A 14 -9.39 -14.65 -12.79
N ALA A 15 -9.65 -14.01 -11.65
CA ALA A 15 -10.11 -12.63 -11.60
C ALA A 15 -9.24 -11.63 -12.40
N ARG A 16 -9.92 -10.66 -13.02
CA ARG A 16 -9.31 -9.55 -13.75
C ARG A 16 -9.84 -8.22 -13.25
N VAL A 17 -8.95 -7.26 -13.07
CA VAL A 17 -9.29 -5.86 -12.78
C VAL A 17 -9.15 -5.04 -14.04
N SER A 18 -10.15 -4.21 -14.32
CA SER A 18 -10.14 -3.24 -15.42
C SER A 18 -9.40 -1.96 -15.04
N ARG A 19 -9.10 -1.09 -16.01
CA ARG A 19 -8.48 0.23 -15.74
C ARG A 19 -9.27 1.09 -14.74
N CYS A 20 -10.60 0.97 -14.72
CA CYS A 20 -11.47 1.68 -13.79
C CYS A 20 -11.55 1.04 -12.39
N GLY A 21 -10.85 -0.08 -12.14
CA GLY A 21 -10.76 -0.73 -10.83
C GLY A 21 -11.84 -1.79 -10.54
N HIS A 22 -12.83 -1.96 -11.42
CA HIS A 22 -13.83 -3.02 -11.27
C HIS A 22 -13.25 -4.39 -11.64
N VAL A 23 -13.66 -5.40 -10.87
CA VAL A 23 -13.13 -6.77 -10.92
C VAL A 23 -14.18 -7.72 -11.48
N PHE A 24 -13.76 -8.62 -12.36
CA PHE A 24 -14.63 -9.58 -13.05
C PHE A 24 -13.97 -10.96 -13.11
N CYS A 25 -14.76 -12.01 -13.28
CA CYS A 25 -14.22 -13.28 -13.77
C CYS A 25 -13.65 -13.07 -15.17
N LEU A 26 -12.51 -13.69 -15.49
CA LEU A 26 -11.95 -13.64 -16.84
C LEU A 26 -12.94 -14.16 -17.91
N PRO A 27 -13.60 -15.32 -17.74
CA PRO A 27 -14.60 -15.80 -18.70
C PRO A 27 -15.73 -14.78 -18.93
N CYS A 28 -16.32 -14.26 -17.86
CA CYS A 28 -17.45 -13.34 -17.93
C CYS A 28 -17.13 -12.06 -18.68
N ILE A 29 -15.98 -11.44 -18.41
CA ILE A 29 -15.62 -10.18 -19.07
C ILE A 29 -15.24 -10.39 -20.53
N LEU A 30 -14.59 -11.51 -20.88
CA LEU A 30 -14.29 -11.83 -22.28
C LEU A 30 -15.56 -12.08 -23.08
N HIS A 31 -16.50 -12.86 -22.54
CA HIS A 31 -17.79 -13.07 -23.18
C HIS A 31 -18.56 -11.75 -23.38
N TYR A 32 -18.51 -10.84 -22.40
CA TYR A 32 -19.08 -9.49 -22.55
C TYR A 32 -18.45 -8.71 -23.74
N PHE A 33 -17.14 -8.85 -23.96
CA PHE A 33 -16.49 -8.28 -25.15
C PHE A 33 -16.95 -8.98 -26.44
N ASP A 34 -17.13 -10.30 -26.44
CA ASP A 34 -17.51 -11.11 -27.60
C ASP A 34 -18.95 -10.86 -28.09
N LEU A 35 -19.86 -10.39 -27.21
CA LEU A 35 -21.19 -9.87 -27.59
C LEU A 35 -21.11 -8.56 -28.41
N ALA A 36 -19.87 -8.12 -28.71
CA ALA A 36 -19.40 -7.29 -29.82
C ALA A 36 -20.19 -7.22 -31.12
N GLU A 37 -21.28 -6.47 -31.26
CA GLU A 37 -21.82 -6.22 -32.62
C GLU A 37 -20.88 -5.35 -33.47
N GLU A 38 -20.08 -4.47 -32.85
CA GLU A 38 -19.14 -3.59 -33.55
C GLU A 38 -17.69 -4.07 -33.44
N ASN A 39 -16.93 -3.93 -34.52
CA ASN A 39 -15.49 -4.23 -34.62
C ASN A 39 -14.60 -3.31 -33.72
N THR A 40 -15.21 -2.56 -32.81
CA THR A 40 -14.55 -1.69 -31.85
C THR A 40 -14.08 -2.54 -30.67
N ARG A 41 -12.77 -2.68 -30.51
CA ARG A 41 -12.15 -3.40 -29.37
C ARG A 41 -12.32 -2.69 -28.01
N ILE A 42 -13.21 -1.70 -27.95
CA ILE A 42 -13.46 -0.83 -26.80
C ILE A 42 -14.92 -1.02 -26.39
N ARG A 43 -15.15 -1.30 -25.11
CA ARG A 43 -16.48 -1.42 -24.52
C ARG A 43 -16.61 -0.54 -23.29
N ALA A 44 -17.84 -0.25 -22.90
CA ALA A 44 -18.12 0.39 -21.61
C ALA A 44 -17.98 -0.64 -20.49
N CYS A 45 -17.43 -0.24 -19.35
CA CYS A 45 -17.41 -1.08 -18.16
C CYS A 45 -18.85 -1.35 -17.70
N PRO A 46 -19.25 -2.62 -17.43
CA PRO A 46 -20.59 -2.96 -16.98
C PRO A 46 -21.03 -2.28 -15.67
N VAL A 47 -20.09 -1.76 -14.88
CA VAL A 47 -20.37 -1.15 -13.58
C VAL A 47 -20.44 0.38 -13.64
N CYS A 48 -19.45 1.04 -14.26
CA CYS A 48 -19.35 2.51 -14.27
C CYS A 48 -19.48 3.16 -15.65
N GLY A 49 -19.49 2.38 -16.74
CA GLY A 49 -19.58 2.89 -18.10
C GLY A 49 -18.25 3.37 -18.71
N ASP A 50 -17.14 3.35 -17.97
CA ASP A 50 -15.82 3.76 -18.49
C ASP A 50 -15.36 2.91 -19.67
N ALA A 51 -14.71 3.53 -20.65
CA ALA A 51 -14.18 2.82 -21.82
C ALA A 51 -13.00 1.91 -21.43
N ILE A 52 -13.13 0.61 -21.73
CA ILE A 52 -12.16 -0.46 -21.43
C ILE A 52 -11.89 -1.33 -22.67
N THR A 53 -10.70 -1.90 -22.74
CA THR A 53 -10.26 -2.82 -23.81
C THR A 53 -9.77 -4.14 -23.24
N ALA A 54 -10.12 -5.26 -23.88
CA ALA A 54 -9.68 -6.59 -23.44
C ALA A 54 -8.15 -6.74 -23.45
N ALA A 55 -7.48 -6.18 -24.47
CA ALA A 55 -6.05 -6.38 -24.70
C ALA A 55 -5.13 -5.57 -23.78
N GLU A 56 -5.55 -4.38 -23.32
CA GLU A 56 -4.67 -3.48 -22.56
C GLU A 56 -5.12 -3.27 -21.11
N ASP A 57 -6.44 -3.32 -20.84
CA ASP A 57 -7.00 -2.84 -19.57
C ASP A 57 -7.31 -3.92 -18.55
N LEU A 58 -7.35 -5.19 -18.96
CA LEU A 58 -7.56 -6.30 -18.04
C LEU A 58 -6.21 -6.72 -17.44
N LYS A 59 -6.07 -6.56 -16.11
CA LYS A 59 -4.89 -6.98 -15.35
C LYS A 59 -5.25 -8.10 -14.39
N LEU A 60 -4.30 -9.00 -14.16
CA LEU A 60 -4.44 -10.11 -13.23
C LEU A 60 -4.61 -9.58 -11.81
N VAL A 61 -5.53 -10.19 -11.06
CA VAL A 61 -5.72 -9.91 -9.63
C VAL A 61 -5.32 -11.13 -8.83
N LYS A 62 -4.42 -10.93 -7.87
CA LYS A 62 -4.12 -11.96 -6.87
C LYS A 62 -5.07 -11.81 -5.69
N LYS A 63 -5.70 -12.92 -5.32
CA LYS A 63 -6.48 -13.02 -4.09
C LYS A 63 -5.51 -13.17 -2.92
N THR A 64 -5.56 -12.26 -1.96
CA THR A 64 -4.86 -12.40 -0.69
C THR A 64 -5.90 -12.73 0.37
N GLU A 65 -5.78 -13.90 0.98
CA GLU A 65 -6.64 -14.31 2.08
C GLU A 65 -6.15 -13.66 3.37
N HIS A 66 -7.08 -13.00 4.09
CA HIS A 66 -6.83 -12.51 5.43
C HIS A 66 -7.47 -13.52 6.40
N HIS A 67 -6.64 -14.26 7.13
CA HIS A 67 -7.10 -15.41 7.91
C HIS A 67 -7.69 -15.05 9.29
N VAL A 68 -7.54 -13.79 9.75
CA VAL A 68 -7.88 -13.41 11.13
C VAL A 68 -8.81 -12.19 11.14
N ALA A 69 -10.11 -12.40 11.27
CA ALA A 69 -11.05 -11.31 11.49
C ALA A 69 -10.71 -10.59 12.81
N VAL A 70 -10.60 -9.26 12.78
CA VAL A 70 -10.37 -8.45 13.98
C VAL A 70 -11.68 -8.35 14.76
N ARG A 71 -11.63 -8.54 16.08
CA ARG A 71 -12.80 -8.51 16.97
C ARG A 71 -12.52 -7.75 18.25
N LEU A 72 -13.58 -7.18 18.83
CA LEU A 72 -13.54 -6.58 20.16
C LEU A 72 -13.03 -7.59 21.19
N GLN A 73 -12.21 -7.12 22.12
CA GLN A 73 -11.61 -7.86 23.23
C GLN A 73 -10.63 -8.99 22.84
N GLU A 74 -10.39 -9.20 21.55
CA GLU A 74 -9.36 -10.11 21.04
C GLU A 74 -8.06 -9.36 20.74
N PRO A 75 -6.89 -10.02 20.84
CA PRO A 75 -5.62 -9.41 20.49
C PRO A 75 -5.54 -9.15 18.97
N VAL A 76 -5.20 -7.93 18.59
CA VAL A 76 -4.83 -7.56 17.23
C VAL A 76 -3.32 -7.36 17.14
N ASN A 77 -2.71 -7.78 16.03
CA ASN A 77 -1.30 -7.55 15.72
C ASN A 77 -1.19 -6.41 14.72
N LEU A 78 -0.73 -5.25 15.18
CA LEU A 78 -0.49 -4.08 14.36
C LEU A 78 1.01 -3.89 14.14
N VAL A 79 1.41 -3.47 12.95
CA VAL A 79 2.80 -3.13 12.60
C VAL A 79 2.92 -1.66 12.25
N LEU A 80 4.05 -1.06 12.59
CA LEU A 80 4.37 0.30 12.22
C LEU A 80 4.66 0.35 10.71
N MET A 81 3.87 1.12 10.00
CA MET A 81 3.98 1.40 8.57
C MET A 81 4.73 2.70 8.37
N HIS A 82 5.53 2.75 7.31
CA HIS A 82 6.16 3.96 6.80
C HIS A 82 5.72 4.19 5.36
N ARG A 83 5.29 5.43 5.08
CA ARG A 83 4.98 5.91 3.75
C ARG A 83 5.77 7.20 3.49
N PRO A 84 6.74 7.17 2.57
CA PRO A 84 7.46 8.37 2.17
C PRO A 84 6.52 9.44 1.62
N ALA A 85 6.89 10.70 1.81
CA ALA A 85 6.17 11.81 1.21
C ALA A 85 6.02 11.65 -0.31
N GLY A 86 4.82 11.88 -0.84
CA GLY A 86 4.55 11.71 -2.27
C GLY A 86 4.44 10.26 -2.78
N SER A 87 4.80 9.27 -1.97
CA SER A 87 4.70 7.86 -2.36
C SER A 87 3.24 7.39 -2.40
N MET A 88 2.93 6.49 -3.33
CA MET A 88 1.67 5.72 -3.36
C MET A 88 1.79 4.38 -2.63
N PHE A 89 2.95 4.09 -2.06
CA PHE A 89 3.24 2.83 -1.37
C PHE A 89 3.60 3.10 0.08
N ALA A 90 3.03 2.28 0.95
CA ALA A 90 3.35 2.21 2.37
C ALA A 90 3.77 0.79 2.70
N MET A 91 4.83 0.64 3.49
CA MET A 91 5.39 -0.66 3.84
C MET A 91 5.70 -0.69 5.33
N PRO A 92 5.72 -1.88 5.96
CA PRO A 92 6.18 -2.00 7.33
C PRO A 92 7.62 -1.48 7.48
N THR A 93 7.92 -0.78 8.57
CA THR A 93 9.28 -0.27 8.84
C THR A 93 10.32 -1.40 8.88
N THR A 94 9.89 -2.59 9.34
CA THR A 94 10.69 -3.82 9.39
C THR A 94 11.09 -4.34 8.01
N ALA A 95 10.33 -4.02 6.96
CA ALA A 95 10.63 -4.49 5.61
C ALA A 95 11.96 -3.92 5.10
N LYS A 96 12.40 -2.74 5.61
CA LYS A 96 13.58 -1.98 5.14
C LYS A 96 13.64 -1.86 3.61
N ALA A 97 12.50 -2.01 2.95
CA ALA A 97 12.38 -2.36 1.54
C ALA A 97 12.00 -1.19 0.64
N LEU A 98 11.63 -0.04 1.22
CA LEU A 98 11.37 1.17 0.47
C LEU A 98 12.70 1.93 0.29
N PRO A 99 13.35 1.86 -0.87
CA PRO A 99 14.37 2.86 -1.19
C PRO A 99 13.68 4.23 -1.19
N GLN A 100 14.28 5.20 -0.52
CA GLN A 100 13.88 6.62 -0.48
C GLN A 100 14.03 7.32 -1.85
N GLN A 101 13.98 6.57 -2.95
CA GLN A 101 14.08 7.10 -4.29
C GLN A 101 12.69 7.42 -4.84
N ASP A 102 12.56 8.64 -5.34
CA ASP A 102 11.35 9.11 -6.01
C ASP A 102 10.91 8.13 -7.11
N GLY A 103 9.63 7.73 -7.06
CA GLY A 103 9.03 6.89 -8.08
C GLY A 103 9.35 5.40 -7.99
N PHE A 104 9.82 4.89 -6.85
CA PHE A 104 9.93 3.45 -6.61
C PHE A 104 8.56 2.76 -6.71
N ILE A 105 8.49 1.67 -7.50
CA ILE A 105 7.34 0.78 -7.58
C ILE A 105 7.78 -0.59 -7.03
N PRO A 106 7.12 -1.14 -6.00
CA PRO A 106 7.41 -2.46 -5.48
C PRO A 106 7.33 -3.53 -6.58
N THR A 107 8.13 -4.58 -6.42
CA THR A 107 8.08 -5.78 -7.27
C THR A 107 7.56 -6.97 -6.47
N ASP A 108 7.27 -8.08 -7.12
CA ASP A 108 7.00 -9.37 -6.47
C ASP A 108 8.13 -9.84 -5.53
N ARG A 109 9.36 -9.34 -5.75
CA ARG A 109 10.53 -9.65 -4.92
C ARG A 109 10.75 -8.67 -3.78
N THR A 110 9.99 -7.57 -3.73
CA THR A 110 10.08 -6.59 -2.67
C THR A 110 9.48 -7.20 -1.39
N PRO A 111 10.23 -7.25 -0.27
CA PRO A 111 9.73 -7.82 0.98
C PRO A 111 8.37 -7.24 1.38
N MET A 112 7.42 -8.12 1.70
CA MET A 112 6.06 -7.79 2.14
C MET A 112 5.19 -7.06 1.10
N ALA A 113 5.64 -6.89 -0.16
CA ALA A 113 4.87 -6.17 -1.18
C ALA A 113 3.54 -6.87 -1.49
N LEU A 114 3.52 -8.20 -1.55
CA LEU A 114 2.30 -8.99 -1.75
C LEU A 114 1.22 -8.77 -0.68
N THR A 115 1.60 -8.31 0.50
CA THR A 115 0.69 -8.10 1.63
C THR A 115 0.17 -6.66 1.70
N TYR A 116 1.05 -5.66 1.46
CA TYR A 116 0.72 -4.26 1.69
C TYR A 116 0.62 -3.42 0.40
N ALA A 117 1.28 -3.83 -0.69
CA ALA A 117 1.19 -3.11 -1.95
C ALA A 117 -0.06 -3.55 -2.71
N ARG A 118 -0.92 -2.58 -3.06
CA ARG A 118 -2.16 -2.83 -3.82
C ARG A 118 -1.89 -3.12 -5.30
N PHE A 119 -0.73 -2.73 -5.79
CA PHE A 119 -0.22 -3.06 -7.12
C PHE A 119 1.30 -3.09 -7.07
N MET A 120 1.91 -3.87 -7.96
CA MET A 120 3.35 -4.04 -8.04
C MET A 120 3.76 -4.41 -9.47
N LEU A 121 5.04 -4.26 -9.78
CA LEU A 121 5.62 -4.84 -10.99
C LEU A 121 5.85 -6.34 -10.75
N ALA A 122 5.41 -7.16 -11.69
CA ALA A 122 5.59 -8.60 -11.60
C ALA A 122 6.75 -9.06 -12.48
N SER A 123 7.62 -9.91 -11.92
CA SER A 123 8.62 -10.63 -12.69
C SER A 123 7.98 -11.61 -13.68
N PRO A 124 8.65 -11.95 -14.80
CA PRO A 124 8.13 -12.92 -15.76
C PRO A 124 7.81 -14.28 -15.14
N ASP A 125 8.65 -14.73 -14.19
CA ASP A 125 8.47 -16.01 -13.50
C ASP A 125 7.21 -15.98 -12.62
N TYR A 126 7.00 -14.88 -11.89
CA TYR A 126 5.80 -14.67 -11.09
C TYR A 126 4.55 -14.67 -11.97
N MET A 127 4.55 -13.91 -13.06
CA MET A 127 3.41 -13.89 -13.99
C MET A 127 3.11 -15.27 -14.57
N THR A 128 4.14 -16.04 -14.91
CA THR A 128 3.97 -17.41 -15.42
C THR A 128 3.32 -18.31 -14.37
N ALA A 129 3.69 -18.18 -13.10
CA ALA A 129 3.08 -18.93 -12.01
C ALA A 129 1.60 -18.53 -11.82
N GLU A 130 1.28 -17.24 -11.82
CA GLU A 130 -0.10 -16.74 -11.70
C GLU A 130 -0.98 -17.17 -12.89
N TYR A 131 -0.47 -17.13 -14.12
CA TYR A 131 -1.17 -17.67 -15.29
C TYR A 131 -1.41 -19.17 -15.16
N THR A 132 -0.44 -19.91 -14.65
CA THR A 132 -0.59 -21.36 -14.42
C THR A 132 -1.71 -21.63 -13.41
N GLN A 133 -1.76 -20.87 -12.31
CA GLN A 133 -2.79 -21.00 -11.29
C GLN A 133 -4.19 -20.65 -11.82
N ASN A 134 -4.34 -19.53 -12.52
CA ASN A 134 -5.62 -19.13 -13.15
C ASN A 134 -6.10 -20.17 -14.18
N ALA A 135 -5.19 -20.79 -14.94
CA ALA A 135 -5.56 -21.86 -15.87
C ALA A 135 -6.06 -23.13 -15.13
N SER A 136 -5.45 -23.48 -13.99
CA SER A 136 -5.94 -24.58 -13.13
C SER A 136 -7.34 -24.29 -12.62
N GLU A 137 -7.57 -23.08 -12.09
CA GLU A 137 -8.87 -22.63 -11.57
C GLU A 137 -9.98 -22.75 -12.62
N LEU A 138 -9.71 -22.31 -13.86
CA LEU A 138 -10.67 -22.45 -14.96
C LEU A 138 -10.90 -23.90 -15.39
N THR A 139 -9.85 -24.73 -15.40
CA THR A 139 -9.95 -26.15 -15.76
C THR A 139 -10.75 -26.94 -14.71
N GLU A 140 -10.56 -26.62 -13.43
CA GLU A 140 -11.33 -27.18 -12.33
C GLU A 140 -12.80 -26.79 -12.43
N ALA A 141 -13.10 -25.51 -12.66
CA ALA A 141 -14.47 -25.04 -12.87
C ALA A 141 -15.15 -25.74 -14.06
N MET A 142 -14.43 -25.91 -15.18
CA MET A 142 -14.92 -26.65 -16.36
C MET A 142 -15.28 -28.10 -16.02
N THR A 143 -14.47 -28.76 -15.20
CA THR A 143 -14.69 -30.15 -14.79
C THR A 143 -15.89 -30.29 -13.85
N GLN A 144 -16.07 -29.33 -12.93
CA GLN A 144 -17.16 -29.36 -11.95
C GLN A 144 -18.54 -29.16 -12.57
N LEU A 145 -18.66 -28.35 -13.62
CA LEU A 145 -19.94 -28.01 -14.22
C LEU A 145 -20.62 -29.21 -14.91
N SER A 146 -19.87 -30.19 -15.43
CA SER A 146 -20.43 -31.38 -16.10
C SER A 146 -21.52 -31.04 -17.15
N LEU A 147 -21.34 -29.92 -17.86
CA LEU A 147 -22.29 -29.42 -18.87
C LEU A 147 -21.92 -29.93 -20.28
N PRO A 148 -22.87 -29.92 -21.24
CA PRO A 148 -22.59 -30.18 -22.64
C PRO A 148 -21.58 -29.18 -23.24
N GLU A 149 -20.70 -29.62 -24.15
CA GLU A 149 -19.61 -28.79 -24.72
C GLU A 149 -20.10 -27.49 -25.40
N ASP A 150 -21.33 -27.47 -25.90
CA ASP A 150 -21.96 -26.32 -26.56
C ASP A 150 -22.63 -25.34 -25.58
N ASN A 151 -22.57 -25.63 -24.27
CA ASN A 151 -23.08 -24.73 -23.25
C ASN A 151 -22.29 -23.42 -23.21
N GLU A 152 -23.01 -22.30 -23.18
CA GLU A 152 -22.46 -20.94 -23.21
C GLU A 152 -21.43 -20.68 -22.09
N GLU A 153 -21.64 -21.25 -20.90
CA GLU A 153 -20.71 -21.12 -19.77
C GLU A 153 -19.39 -21.84 -20.05
N LEU A 154 -19.43 -23.05 -20.62
CA LEU A 154 -18.22 -23.80 -20.98
C LEU A 154 -17.46 -23.15 -22.14
N VAL A 155 -18.18 -22.58 -23.11
CA VAL A 155 -17.58 -21.79 -24.21
C VAL A 155 -16.85 -20.57 -23.65
N SER A 156 -17.48 -19.87 -22.71
CA SER A 156 -16.89 -18.71 -22.03
C SER A 156 -15.62 -19.08 -21.24
N ILE A 157 -15.65 -20.18 -20.48
CA ILE A 157 -14.48 -20.69 -19.74
C ILE A 157 -13.35 -21.08 -20.70
N THR A 158 -13.68 -21.76 -21.81
CA THR A 158 -12.72 -22.14 -22.84
C THR A 158 -12.07 -20.92 -23.51
N SER A 159 -12.84 -19.84 -23.72
CA SER A 159 -12.31 -18.56 -24.19
C SER A 159 -11.30 -17.98 -23.19
N GLY A 160 -11.62 -18.04 -21.89
CA GLY A 160 -10.71 -17.66 -20.80
C GLY A 160 -9.38 -18.42 -20.82
N LEU A 161 -9.41 -19.74 -20.99
CA LEU A 161 -8.20 -20.57 -21.09
C LEU A 161 -7.31 -20.16 -22.27
N LYS A 162 -7.92 -19.99 -23.45
CA LYS A 162 -7.19 -19.52 -24.65
C LYS A 162 -6.57 -18.14 -24.44
N HIS A 163 -7.26 -17.24 -23.74
CA HIS A 163 -6.73 -15.92 -23.42
C HIS A 163 -5.48 -15.99 -22.54
N ILE A 164 -5.49 -16.84 -21.50
CA ILE A 164 -4.33 -17.04 -20.62
C ILE A 164 -3.14 -17.61 -21.41
N GLU A 165 -3.38 -18.56 -22.33
CA GLU A 165 -2.33 -19.11 -23.19
C GLU A 165 -1.68 -18.03 -24.08
N ILE A 166 -2.48 -17.14 -24.64
CA ILE A 166 -1.99 -16.00 -25.44
C ILE A 166 -1.15 -15.06 -24.57
N GLU A 167 -1.63 -14.69 -23.38
CA GLU A 167 -0.90 -13.83 -22.44
C GLU A 167 0.44 -14.45 -22.00
N ARG A 168 0.46 -15.78 -21.82
CA ARG A 168 1.66 -16.52 -21.46
C ARG A 168 2.67 -16.60 -22.60
N ALA A 169 2.21 -16.77 -23.85
CA ALA A 169 3.06 -16.87 -25.03
C ALA A 169 3.60 -15.51 -25.49
N GLN A 170 2.86 -14.43 -25.24
CA GLN A 170 3.23 -13.06 -25.58
C GLN A 170 3.11 -12.17 -24.34
N PRO A 171 4.01 -12.30 -23.36
CA PRO A 171 4.00 -11.39 -22.23
C PRO A 171 4.12 -9.97 -22.78
N PRO A 172 3.30 -9.01 -22.28
CA PRO A 172 3.24 -7.67 -22.84
C PRO A 172 4.65 -7.09 -22.89
N LEU A 173 5.17 -6.88 -24.11
CA LEU A 173 6.41 -6.14 -24.29
C LEU A 173 6.18 -4.79 -23.66
N MET A 174 6.92 -4.47 -22.59
CA MET A 174 7.01 -3.09 -22.09
C MET A 174 7.54 -2.25 -23.25
N LYS A 175 6.63 -1.70 -24.07
CA LYS A 175 6.96 -0.58 -24.94
C LYS A 175 7.42 0.48 -23.95
N ARG A 176 8.73 0.74 -23.88
CA ARG A 176 9.28 1.89 -23.16
C ARG A 176 8.55 3.11 -23.71
N ARG A 177 7.45 3.51 -23.09
CA ARG A 177 6.93 4.85 -23.24
C ARG A 177 8.07 5.73 -22.74
N ARG A 178 8.78 6.37 -23.68
CA ARG A 178 9.59 7.52 -23.31
C ARG A 178 8.61 8.44 -22.56
N PRO A 179 8.90 8.86 -21.33
CA PRO A 179 8.02 9.79 -20.64
C PRO A 179 7.75 10.94 -21.60
N GLY A 180 6.49 11.13 -21.99
CA GLY A 180 6.12 12.31 -22.74
C GLY A 180 6.53 13.50 -21.88
N ARG A 181 7.21 14.50 -22.47
CA ARG A 181 7.63 15.72 -21.75
C ARG A 181 6.50 16.40 -20.95
N ASN A 182 5.23 16.05 -21.22
CA ASN A 182 4.04 16.60 -20.57
C ASN A 182 3.33 15.64 -19.60
N ASP A 183 3.66 14.34 -19.55
CA ASP A 183 3.00 13.38 -18.63
C ASP A 183 3.59 13.46 -17.21
N ILE A 184 4.67 14.23 -17.07
CA ILE A 184 5.34 14.49 -15.81
C ILE A 184 4.91 15.85 -15.20
N ASN A 185 3.90 16.50 -15.78
CA ASN A 185 3.29 17.71 -15.22
C ASN A 185 2.15 17.39 -14.24
N GLY A 186 2.13 16.18 -13.66
CA GLY A 186 1.55 15.98 -12.34
C GLY A 186 2.45 16.69 -11.33
N ASP A 187 2.31 18.02 -11.27
CA ASP A 187 2.72 18.87 -10.16
C ASP A 187 4.00 18.40 -9.44
N ARG A 188 5.13 18.35 -10.19
CA ARG A 188 6.49 18.19 -9.64
C ARG A 188 6.91 19.44 -8.86
N ARG A 189 6.05 19.93 -7.98
CA ARG A 189 6.48 20.79 -6.89
C ARG A 189 7.31 19.90 -5.98
N ASP A 190 8.58 20.24 -5.85
CA ASP A 190 9.39 20.04 -4.64
C ASP A 190 8.53 19.56 -3.46
N LEU A 191 8.41 18.24 -3.27
CA LEU A 191 7.59 17.67 -2.22
C LEU A 191 8.42 17.70 -0.94
N GLY A 192 8.62 18.89 -0.36
CA GLY A 192 8.95 19.07 1.05
C GLY A 192 7.81 18.59 1.96
N GLY A 193 7.24 17.42 1.64
CA GLY A 193 6.22 16.74 2.40
C GLY A 193 6.88 15.91 3.49
N VAL A 194 6.15 15.71 4.58
CA VAL A 194 6.61 14.92 5.72
C VAL A 194 6.28 13.45 5.47
N ASP A 195 7.21 12.57 5.82
CA ASP A 195 6.97 11.13 5.84
C ASP A 195 5.85 10.77 6.83
N TYR A 196 5.08 9.74 6.48
CA TYR A 196 3.96 9.29 7.29
C TYR A 196 4.29 7.98 7.99
N TYR A 197 3.92 7.92 9.27
CA TYR A 197 4.05 6.75 10.13
C TYR A 197 2.72 6.47 10.81
N TYR A 198 2.27 5.22 10.76
CA TYR A 198 0.97 4.81 11.32
C TYR A 198 0.95 3.30 11.54
N PHE A 199 0.00 2.79 12.32
CA PHE A 199 -0.13 1.36 12.54
C PHE A 199 -1.21 0.74 11.64
N GLN A 200 -0.90 -0.41 11.03
CA GLN A 200 -1.84 -1.23 10.25
C GLN A 200 -1.78 -2.69 10.72
N ALA A 201 -2.85 -3.46 10.56
CA ALA A 201 -2.84 -4.90 10.79
C ALA A 201 -1.73 -5.63 10.02
N ALA A 202 -1.07 -6.55 10.72
CA ALA A 202 0.13 -7.26 10.26
C ALA A 202 -0.11 -8.19 9.05
N ASP A 203 -1.37 -8.53 8.76
CA ASP A 203 -1.79 -9.37 7.65
C ASP A 203 -2.28 -8.57 6.43
N GLY A 204 -2.11 -7.24 6.46
CA GLY A 204 -2.44 -6.35 5.34
C GLY A 204 -3.90 -5.89 5.28
N GLN A 205 -4.76 -6.32 6.22
CA GLN A 205 -6.11 -5.76 6.31
C GLN A 205 -6.07 -4.24 6.47
N LEU A 206 -7.11 -3.54 6.00
CA LEU A 206 -7.26 -2.09 6.14
C LEU A 206 -7.77 -1.71 7.54
N VAL A 207 -7.13 -2.28 8.56
CA VAL A 207 -7.39 -2.05 9.98
C VAL A 207 -6.24 -1.19 10.52
N PHE A 208 -6.54 -0.03 11.08
CA PHE A 208 -5.56 0.97 11.50
C PHE A 208 -5.75 1.35 12.96
N LEU A 209 -4.65 1.70 13.65
CA LEU A 209 -4.77 2.26 15.01
C LEU A 209 -5.46 3.63 14.95
N HIS A 210 -6.35 3.88 15.89
CA HIS A 210 -7.12 5.11 15.97
C HIS A 210 -6.22 6.36 16.17
N PRO A 211 -6.47 7.49 15.47
CA PRO A 211 -5.63 8.70 15.56
C PRO A 211 -5.42 9.25 16.97
N GLN A 212 -6.44 9.17 17.85
CA GLN A 212 -6.29 9.57 19.25
C GLN A 212 -5.16 8.81 19.98
N GLN A 213 -5.00 7.51 19.72
CA GLN A 213 -3.96 6.71 20.36
C GLN A 213 -2.57 6.97 19.77
N ILE A 214 -2.51 7.43 18.52
CA ILE A 214 -1.27 7.94 17.92
C ILE A 214 -0.75 9.17 18.69
N ARG A 215 -1.62 10.03 19.24
CA ARG A 215 -1.22 11.16 20.11
C ARG A 215 -0.59 10.69 21.41
N ILE A 216 -1.18 9.67 22.04
CA ILE A 216 -0.65 9.06 23.27
C ILE A 216 0.76 8.49 23.01
N LEU A 217 0.91 7.72 21.94
CA LEU A 217 2.21 7.16 21.55
C LEU A 217 3.23 8.27 21.24
N ARG A 218 2.80 9.36 20.59
CA ARG A 218 3.68 10.51 20.34
C ARG A 218 4.15 11.17 21.63
N HIS A 219 3.31 11.25 22.65
CA HIS A 219 3.70 11.82 23.93
C HIS A 219 4.74 10.95 24.66
N GLU A 220 4.61 9.62 24.59
CA GLU A 220 5.56 8.67 25.19
C GLU A 220 6.89 8.59 24.41
N PHE A 221 6.83 8.46 23.08
CA PHE A 221 8.00 8.17 22.24
C PHE A 221 8.59 9.41 21.54
N GLY A 222 7.94 10.58 21.64
CA GLY A 222 8.36 11.86 21.07
C GLY A 222 8.12 12.00 19.56
N ASP A 223 8.75 11.13 18.75
CA ASP A 223 8.69 11.13 17.28
C ASP A 223 8.08 9.82 16.76
N TYR A 224 7.32 9.92 15.67
CA TYR A 224 6.65 8.76 15.07
C TYR A 224 7.61 7.66 14.60
N ARG A 225 8.85 8.01 14.26
CA ARG A 225 9.91 7.06 13.88
C ARG A 225 10.35 6.16 15.03
N PHE A 226 10.15 6.61 16.26
CA PHE A 226 10.55 5.88 17.47
C PHE A 226 9.41 5.05 18.06
N PHE A 227 8.26 5.00 17.39
CA PHE A 227 7.19 4.10 17.79
C PHE A 227 7.66 2.63 17.71
N PRO A 228 7.11 1.75 18.55
CA PRO A 228 7.45 0.33 18.49
C PRO A 228 7.08 -0.22 17.11
N GLU A 229 7.95 -1.06 16.53
CA GLU A 229 7.72 -1.67 15.21
C GLU A 229 6.46 -2.54 15.15
N ARG A 230 6.03 -3.05 16.31
CA ARG A 230 4.86 -3.92 16.45
C ARG A 230 4.12 -3.64 17.75
N LEU A 231 2.80 -3.60 17.66
CA LEU A 231 1.87 -3.43 18.77
C LEU A 231 0.89 -4.61 18.77
N ILE A 232 1.01 -5.50 19.76
CA ILE A 232 0.08 -6.62 19.95
C ILE A 232 -0.70 -6.35 21.23
N SER A 233 -1.99 -6.05 21.09
CA SER A 233 -2.84 -5.80 22.25
C SER A 233 -4.31 -6.05 21.96
N LYS A 234 -5.12 -6.13 23.02
CA LYS A 234 -6.56 -6.36 22.94
C LYS A 234 -7.27 -5.15 22.36
N VAL A 235 -8.18 -5.37 21.42
CA VAL A 235 -9.02 -4.33 20.85
C VAL A 235 -10.07 -3.89 21.87
N THR A 236 -10.11 -2.60 22.21
CA THR A 236 -11.09 -2.03 23.13
C THR A 236 -12.28 -1.41 22.39
N TYR A 237 -12.04 -0.84 21.21
CA TYR A 237 -13.03 -0.18 20.38
C TYR A 237 -12.74 -0.35 18.90
N MET A 238 -13.78 -0.37 18.07
CA MET A 238 -13.71 -0.49 16.61
C MET A 238 -14.68 0.50 15.96
N GLU A 239 -14.25 1.12 14.87
CA GLU A 239 -15.01 2.07 14.09
C GLU A 239 -14.79 1.81 12.59
N ASP A 240 -15.86 1.45 11.89
CA ASP A 240 -15.81 1.26 10.45
C ASP A 240 -16.11 2.57 9.72
N ARG A 241 -15.28 2.91 8.74
CA ARG A 241 -15.40 4.12 7.91
C ARG A 241 -15.16 3.80 6.45
N THR A 242 -15.79 4.57 5.57
CA THR A 242 -15.47 4.57 4.13
C THR A 242 -14.67 5.82 3.82
N LEU A 243 -13.49 5.66 3.21
CA LEU A 243 -12.64 6.79 2.84
C LEU A 243 -13.26 7.58 1.69
N ASP A 244 -13.92 8.69 1.99
CA ASP A 244 -14.34 9.69 1.01
C ASP A 244 -13.21 10.70 0.70
N GLU A 245 -13.48 11.70 -0.14
CA GLU A 245 -12.49 12.76 -0.44
C GLU A 245 -12.13 13.64 0.77
N VAL A 246 -13.05 13.78 1.74
CA VAL A 246 -12.85 14.59 2.94
C VAL A 246 -11.90 13.86 3.90
N TYR A 247 -12.22 12.62 4.24
CA TYR A 247 -11.38 11.75 5.05
C TYR A 247 -10.03 11.47 4.40
N ARG A 248 -9.94 11.37 3.07
CA ARG A 248 -8.65 11.21 2.38
C ARG A 248 -7.77 12.46 2.47
N LYS A 249 -8.38 13.65 2.49
CA LYS A 249 -7.66 14.92 2.73
C LYS A 249 -7.24 15.09 4.19
N ARG A 250 -8.06 14.61 5.13
CA ARG A 250 -7.80 14.60 6.59
C ARG A 250 -6.71 13.58 6.94
N TYR A 251 -6.92 12.31 6.63
CA TYR A 251 -5.97 11.22 6.82
C TYR A 251 -4.98 11.12 5.66
N LYS A 252 -4.13 12.14 5.52
CA LYS A 252 -3.14 12.21 4.42
C LYS A 252 -2.25 10.98 4.35
N TYR A 253 -1.95 10.32 5.47
CA TYR A 253 -1.17 9.07 5.52
C TYR A 253 -1.87 7.92 4.78
N LEU A 254 -3.20 7.85 4.84
CA LEU A 254 -4.05 6.94 4.07
C LEU A 254 -4.34 7.43 2.64
N GLY A 255 -3.76 8.57 2.24
CA GLY A 255 -3.96 9.16 0.92
C GLY A 255 -3.52 8.28 -0.26
N HIS A 256 -2.81 7.19 0.00
CA HIS A 256 -2.46 6.17 -0.99
C HIS A 256 -3.60 5.18 -1.29
N LEU A 257 -4.62 5.11 -0.42
CA LEU A 257 -5.79 4.25 -0.62
C LEU A 257 -6.81 4.91 -1.58
N PRO A 258 -7.46 4.13 -2.46
CA PRO A 258 -8.55 4.65 -3.30
C PRO A 258 -9.72 5.19 -2.48
N VAL A 259 -10.41 6.19 -3.02
CA VAL A 259 -11.69 6.65 -2.47
C VAL A 259 -12.70 5.50 -2.53
N GLY A 260 -13.57 5.40 -1.52
CA GLY A 260 -14.51 4.30 -1.35
C GLY A 260 -13.93 3.06 -0.66
N SER A 261 -12.64 3.08 -0.28
CA SER A 261 -12.07 1.99 0.52
C SER A 261 -12.70 1.96 1.91
N GLY A 262 -13.28 0.82 2.29
CA GLY A 262 -13.68 0.57 3.68
C GLY A 262 -12.43 0.32 4.55
N VAL A 263 -12.34 1.05 5.66
CA VAL A 263 -11.27 0.97 6.64
C VAL A 263 -11.86 0.82 8.03
N THR A 264 -11.16 0.15 8.93
CA THR A 264 -11.57 0.02 10.34
C THR A 264 -10.52 0.67 11.22
N PHE A 265 -10.90 1.65 12.01
CA PHE A 265 -10.07 2.21 13.06
C PHE A 265 -10.28 1.44 14.36
N VAL A 266 -9.20 1.05 15.02
CA VAL A 266 -9.26 0.30 16.28
C VAL A 266 -8.55 1.07 17.39
N LYS A 267 -9.16 1.09 18.57
CA LYS A 267 -8.42 1.39 19.79
C LYS A 267 -8.00 0.08 20.44
N VAL A 268 -6.80 0.07 21.00
CA VAL A 268 -6.26 -1.10 21.72
C VAL A 268 -5.88 -0.72 23.15
N ASP A 269 -5.77 -1.70 24.02
CA ASP A 269 -5.24 -1.49 25.36
C ASP A 269 -3.75 -1.12 25.28
N LEU A 270 -3.40 0.11 25.66
CA LEU A 270 -2.01 0.59 25.64
C LEU A 270 -1.27 0.31 26.95
N SER A 271 -1.91 -0.32 27.95
CA SER A 271 -1.25 -0.72 29.18
C SER A 271 -0.08 -1.68 28.86
N GLY A 272 1.11 -1.32 29.35
CA GLY A 272 2.35 -2.05 29.05
C GLY A 272 3.08 -1.63 27.76
N THR A 273 2.48 -0.78 26.92
CA THR A 273 3.20 -0.08 25.83
C THR A 273 3.60 1.34 26.23
N VAL A 274 2.75 2.00 27.00
CA VAL A 274 2.91 3.40 27.45
C VAL A 274 2.96 3.43 28.98
N SER A 275 3.67 4.41 29.55
CA SER A 275 3.77 4.60 31.00
C SER A 275 2.43 4.98 31.64
N GLU A 276 2.22 4.62 32.92
CA GLU A 276 1.00 4.95 33.66
C GLU A 276 0.78 6.47 33.77
N GLU A 277 1.86 7.24 33.87
CA GLU A 277 1.82 8.71 33.91
C GLU A 277 1.22 9.29 32.62
N VAL A 278 1.64 8.78 31.46
CA VAL A 278 1.12 9.22 30.17
C VAL A 278 -0.33 8.75 29.99
N LEU A 279 -0.67 7.53 30.38
CA LEU A 279 -2.08 7.07 30.34
C LEU A 279 -3.00 7.94 31.20
N ALA A 280 -2.53 8.38 32.36
CA ALA A 280 -3.28 9.29 33.24
C ALA A 280 -3.43 10.71 32.66
N ALA A 281 -2.51 11.16 31.79
CA ALA A 281 -2.60 12.43 31.10
C ALA A 281 -3.65 12.44 29.96
N PHE A 282 -4.09 11.26 29.49
CA PHE A 282 -5.05 11.11 28.40
C PHE A 282 -6.27 10.24 28.79
N PRO A 283 -7.08 10.64 29.80
CA PRO A 283 -8.20 9.84 30.29
C PRO A 283 -9.30 9.68 29.23
N GLU A 284 -9.61 10.73 28.47
CA GLU A 284 -10.68 10.75 27.46
C GLU A 284 -10.38 9.88 26.22
N ALA A 285 -9.10 9.66 25.92
CA ALA A 285 -8.69 8.84 24.77
C ALA A 285 -8.78 7.33 25.07
N ASN A 286 -8.73 6.95 26.35
CA ASN A 286 -8.91 5.59 26.86
C ASN A 286 -10.37 5.26 27.20
N ASP A 287 -11.20 6.27 27.46
CA ASP A 287 -12.63 6.08 27.71
C ASP A 287 -13.40 5.74 26.42
N MET A 288 -14.31 4.77 26.55
CA MET A 288 -15.26 4.36 25.51
C MET A 288 -16.24 5.51 25.20
N PRO A 289 -16.44 5.92 23.94
CA PRO A 289 -17.53 6.84 23.64
C PRO A 289 -18.86 6.11 23.79
N HIS A 290 -19.67 6.58 24.75
CA HIS A 290 -21.12 6.46 24.69
C HIS A 290 -21.62 7.19 23.44
N GLU A 291 -22.36 6.46 22.59
CA GLU A 291 -23.36 6.87 21.58
C GLU A 291 -23.05 8.08 20.69
N GLU A 292 -23.26 7.88 19.38
CA GLU A 292 -23.20 8.86 18.29
C GLU A 292 -23.53 10.29 18.73
N LYS A 293 -22.50 11.15 18.79
CA LYS A 293 -22.69 12.59 18.98
C LYS A 293 -22.65 13.31 17.63
N ASP A 294 -23.81 13.89 17.33
CA ASP A 294 -24.17 14.95 16.40
C ASP A 294 -23.01 15.86 15.94
N ASP A 295 -23.11 16.37 14.70
CA ASP A 295 -22.11 17.07 13.84
C ASP A 295 -21.36 18.29 14.45
N THR A 296 -21.58 18.58 15.72
CA THR A 296 -20.95 19.67 16.47
C THR A 296 -19.63 19.31 17.14
N VAL A 297 -19.37 18.03 17.44
CA VAL A 297 -18.09 17.56 18.05
C VAL A 297 -16.95 17.45 17.03
N VAL A 298 -17.29 17.33 15.73
CA VAL A 298 -16.32 17.23 14.62
C VAL A 298 -15.40 18.46 14.53
N LYS A 299 -15.82 19.61 15.05
CA LYS A 299 -15.05 20.86 15.02
C LYS A 299 -13.88 20.91 15.99
N ASP A 300 -13.96 20.19 17.11
CA ASP A 300 -12.87 20.13 18.09
C ASP A 300 -11.79 19.13 17.65
N ASP A 301 -12.20 18.01 17.02
CA ASP A 301 -11.27 17.10 16.35
C ASP A 301 -10.56 17.77 15.15
N GLU A 302 -11.25 18.66 14.42
CA GLU A 302 -10.67 19.44 13.31
C GLU A 302 -9.55 20.40 13.74
N ALA A 303 -9.68 21.04 14.91
CA ALA A 303 -8.66 21.97 15.42
C ALA A 303 -7.41 21.23 15.95
N ASP A 304 -7.62 20.10 16.61
CA ASP A 304 -6.55 19.28 17.21
C ASP A 304 -5.71 18.55 16.15
N GLU A 305 -6.30 18.17 15.01
CA GLU A 305 -5.62 17.44 13.93
C GLU A 305 -4.79 18.36 13.01
N ASP A 306 -5.27 19.59 12.78
CA ASP A 306 -4.47 20.62 12.10
C ASP A 306 -3.23 21.00 12.92
N GLU A 307 -3.29 20.92 14.26
CA GLU A 307 -2.13 21.09 15.14
C GLU A 307 -1.12 19.93 14.98
N ILE A 308 -1.59 18.68 14.87
CA ILE A 308 -0.72 17.52 14.57
C ILE A 308 0.05 17.73 13.25
N TYR A 309 -0.64 18.24 12.22
CA TYR A 309 -0.05 18.52 10.91
C TYR A 309 0.88 19.75 10.93
N ALA A 310 0.55 20.79 11.69
CA ALA A 310 1.39 21.97 11.87
C ALA A 310 2.68 21.65 12.65
N LEU A 311 2.60 20.77 13.66
CA LEU A 311 3.74 20.35 14.48
C LEU A 311 4.70 19.42 13.75
N SER A 312 4.20 18.56 12.87
CA SER A 312 5.05 17.72 12.01
C SER A 312 5.81 18.54 10.95
N ARG A 313 5.30 19.71 10.58
CA ARG A 313 6.03 20.72 9.79
C ARG A 313 7.08 21.51 10.57
N ARG A 314 6.91 21.66 11.89
CA ARG A 314 7.87 22.35 12.76
C ARG A 314 9.08 21.48 13.07
N SER A 315 8.87 20.18 13.35
CA SER A 315 9.98 19.23 13.56
C SER A 315 10.89 19.12 12.33
N SER A 316 10.33 19.12 11.11
CA SER A 316 11.15 19.14 9.88
C SER A 316 11.94 20.45 9.71
N SER A 317 11.38 21.59 10.11
CA SER A 317 12.07 22.89 10.05
C SER A 317 13.14 23.07 11.13
N ASP A 318 12.98 22.40 12.28
CA ASP A 318 13.98 22.40 13.34
C ASP A 318 15.16 21.48 12.98
N ASP A 319 14.92 20.33 12.32
CA ASP A 319 15.99 19.48 11.77
C ASP A 319 16.80 20.20 10.68
N GLU A 320 16.17 20.94 9.75
CA GLU A 320 16.90 21.79 8.78
C GLU A 320 17.71 22.90 9.47
N ARG A 321 17.21 23.45 10.58
CA ARG A 321 17.91 24.49 11.37
C ARG A 321 19.07 23.92 12.18
N VAL A 322 18.95 22.72 12.73
CA VAL A 322 20.01 22.02 13.45
C VAL A 322 21.13 21.63 12.48
N MET A 323 20.79 21.14 11.27
CA MET A 323 21.78 20.89 10.21
C MET A 323 22.51 22.17 9.75
N SER A 324 21.87 23.35 9.81
CA SER A 324 22.52 24.64 9.48
C SER A 324 23.36 25.25 10.60
N ARG A 325 23.29 24.72 11.83
CA ARG A 325 23.97 25.25 13.02
C ARG A 325 25.22 24.47 13.43
N ASP A 326 25.41 23.26 12.90
CA ASP A 326 26.59 22.41 13.15
C ASP A 326 27.70 22.56 12.08
N GLU A 327 27.88 23.76 11.51
CA GLU A 327 29.10 24.11 10.74
C GLU A 327 30.24 24.66 11.63
N SER A 328 30.27 24.30 12.91
CA SER A 328 31.36 24.70 13.82
C SER A 328 31.79 23.60 14.78
N PHE A 329 32.24 22.46 14.25
CA PHE A 329 33.19 21.61 14.99
C PHE A 329 34.11 20.80 14.05
N ALA A 330 35.31 21.37 13.84
CA ALA A 330 36.58 20.76 13.47
C ALA A 330 36.62 19.32 12.90
N GLY A 331 36.80 19.24 11.58
CA GLY A 331 38.05 18.74 10.98
C GLY A 331 38.45 17.28 11.17
N THR A 332 37.87 16.38 10.37
CA THR A 332 38.55 15.19 9.84
C THR A 332 38.27 15.11 8.34
N ARG A 333 39.28 15.46 7.54
CA ARG A 333 39.24 15.29 6.07
C ARG A 333 39.11 13.80 5.77
N THR A 334 37.98 13.38 5.22
CA THR A 334 37.87 12.12 4.50
C THR A 334 38.70 12.22 3.22
N THR A 335 39.81 11.51 3.15
CA THR A 335 40.62 11.41 1.92
C THR A 335 39.98 10.39 1.00
N ASN A 336 39.54 10.83 -0.19
CA ASN A 336 39.02 9.96 -1.24
C ASN A 336 40.16 9.08 -1.79
N ILE A 337 40.09 7.78 -1.53
CA ILE A 337 41.11 6.80 -1.94
C ILE A 337 41.10 6.56 -3.46
N GLU A 338 40.01 6.91 -4.15
CA GLU A 338 39.82 6.62 -5.57
C GLU A 338 40.58 7.56 -6.53
N GLU A 339 41.24 8.61 -6.02
CA GLU A 339 42.00 9.58 -6.84
C GLU A 339 43.51 9.62 -6.53
N MET A 340 44.01 8.72 -5.67
CA MET A 340 45.42 8.71 -5.25
C MET A 340 46.29 7.97 -6.25
N ASP A 341 47.49 8.50 -6.54
CA ASP A 341 48.46 7.81 -7.38
C ASP A 341 49.17 6.65 -6.63
N GLU A 342 49.89 5.80 -7.37
CA GLU A 342 50.49 4.57 -6.82
C GLU A 342 51.52 4.87 -5.72
N ASP A 343 52.23 6.01 -5.79
CA ASP A 343 53.21 6.41 -4.78
C ASP A 343 52.51 6.91 -3.50
N GLU A 344 51.40 7.62 -3.64
CA GLU A 344 50.57 8.09 -2.52
C GLU A 344 49.84 6.94 -1.80
N LEU A 345 49.37 5.94 -2.54
CA LEU A 345 48.77 4.72 -1.98
C LEU A 345 49.81 3.91 -1.19
N LEU A 346 51.04 3.78 -1.69
CA LEU A 346 52.11 3.08 -0.97
C LEU A 346 52.44 3.79 0.35
N ALA A 347 52.51 5.12 0.36
CA ALA A 347 52.77 5.92 1.55
C ALA A 347 51.60 5.89 2.56
N TYR A 348 50.36 5.72 2.10
CA TYR A 348 49.19 5.55 2.97
C TYR A 348 49.18 4.17 3.64
N VAL A 349 49.47 3.11 2.89
CA VAL A 349 49.53 1.73 3.41
C VAL A 349 50.68 1.56 4.40
N MET A 350 51.87 2.15 4.16
CA MET A 350 52.97 2.11 5.12
C MET A 350 52.61 2.78 6.45
N ARG A 351 51.89 3.92 6.42
CA ARG A 351 51.44 4.62 7.64
C ARG A 351 50.42 3.83 8.45
N LEU A 352 49.59 3.01 7.80
CA LEU A 352 48.67 2.12 8.51
C LEU A 352 49.42 0.96 9.17
N SER A 353 50.50 0.45 8.55
CA SER A 353 51.30 -0.63 9.14
C SER A 353 52.12 -0.22 10.37
N GLU A 354 52.47 1.07 10.49
CA GLU A 354 53.16 1.63 11.66
C GLU A 354 52.21 1.97 12.82
N ALA A 355 50.90 2.07 12.56
CA ALA A 355 49.88 2.38 13.57
C ALA A 355 49.29 1.14 14.28
N GLU A 356 49.62 -0.07 13.81
CA GLU A 356 49.18 -1.36 14.39
C GLU A 356 50.29 -2.10 15.19
N GLN A 357 51.39 -1.42 15.53
CA GLN A 357 52.38 -1.85 16.55
C GLN A 357 52.35 -0.88 17.73
#